data_AF-A0A7V9I041-F1
#
_entry.id   AF-A0A7V9I041-F1
#
_cell.length_a   1.000
_cell.length_b   1.000
_cell.length_c   1.000
_cell.angle_alpha   90.00
_cell.angle_beta   90.00
_cell.angle_gamma   90.00
#
_symmetry.space_group_name_H-M   'P 1'
#
loop_
_entity.id
_entity.type
_entity.pdbx_description
1 polymer ?
#
loop_
_entity_poly.entity_id
_entity_poly.type
_entity_poly.pdbx_seq_one_letter_code
_entity_poly.pdbx_strand_id
1 'polypeptide(L)'
;MKGGREALAAARTAATQTTDKLQVDDELAAVAVSQRDAKGALGILDAIEKTAGADPSTVAFVLVDAGRHREALVPIAAALATADGGHVTSGLARNLRRQALVARAAAESGMRDVAAMTKTSAALDEGAAASPDAPLAQSAMHYGRGMLAVTKGDAAAARAHFDQCSNEDELCKWQGVVTAEKAGDTAGAAIARDQLLKHYGRDPLHLVMRSRLAPAAR
;
A
#
# COMPACT_ATOMS: atom_id res chain seq x y z
N MET A 1 -8.45 21.05 7.96
CA MET A 1 -8.94 19.96 7.08
C MET A 1 -10.45 19.64 7.20
N LYS A 2 -11.29 20.43 7.91
CA LYS A 2 -12.73 20.12 8.03
C LYS A 2 -13.50 20.13 6.70
N GLY A 3 -13.25 21.13 5.84
CA GLY A 3 -13.96 21.28 4.57
C GLY A 3 -13.79 20.13 3.57
N GLY A 4 -12.62 19.46 3.53
CA GLY A 4 -12.40 18.33 2.61
C GLY A 4 -13.25 17.11 2.97
N ARG A 5 -13.33 16.77 4.26
CA ARG A 5 -14.17 15.66 4.75
C ARG A 5 -15.66 15.93 4.54
N GLU A 6 -16.09 17.17 4.77
CA GLU A 6 -17.48 17.60 4.53
C GLU A 6 -17.84 17.51 3.03
N ALA A 7 -16.94 17.93 2.14
CA ALA A 7 -17.12 17.81 0.70
C ALA A 7 -17.23 16.34 0.25
N LEU A 8 -16.38 15.45 0.77
CA LEU A 8 -16.47 14.01 0.49
C LEU A 8 -17.77 13.40 1.01
N ALA A 9 -18.20 13.76 2.22
CA ALA A 9 -19.48 13.28 2.76
C ALA A 9 -20.68 13.75 1.90
N ALA A 10 -20.64 14.98 1.41
CA ALA A 10 -21.65 15.50 0.48
C ALA A 10 -21.60 14.77 -0.87
N ALA A 11 -20.42 14.54 -1.43
CA ALA A 11 -20.23 13.79 -2.68
C ALA A 11 -20.77 12.36 -2.57
N ARG A 12 -20.48 11.67 -1.45
CA ARG A 12 -21.01 10.34 -1.16
C ARG A 12 -22.54 10.31 -1.15
N THR A 13 -23.15 11.33 -0.57
CA THR A 13 -24.61 11.46 -0.47
C THR A 13 -25.23 11.74 -1.85
N ALA A 14 -24.55 12.51 -2.69
CA ALA A 14 -25.00 12.84 -4.03
C ALA A 14 -24.78 11.71 -5.06
N ALA A 15 -23.82 10.82 -4.82
CA ALA A 15 -23.51 9.70 -5.70
C ALA A 15 -24.70 8.75 -5.86
N THR A 16 -25.07 8.44 -7.10
CA THR A 16 -26.20 7.54 -7.42
C THR A 16 -25.73 6.13 -7.77
N GLN A 17 -24.53 5.99 -8.35
CA GLN A 17 -23.93 4.71 -8.67
C GLN A 17 -23.19 4.13 -7.46
N THR A 18 -23.23 2.80 -7.33
CA THR A 18 -22.53 2.09 -6.24
C THR A 18 -21.02 2.25 -6.34
N THR A 19 -20.46 2.22 -7.55
CA THR A 19 -19.03 2.42 -7.81
C THR A 19 -18.54 3.78 -7.36
N ASP A 20 -19.33 4.82 -7.57
CA ASP A 20 -18.96 6.19 -7.19
C ASP A 20 -18.97 6.34 -5.66
N LYS A 21 -19.93 5.70 -4.98
CA LYS A 21 -19.96 5.66 -3.51
C LYS A 21 -18.74 4.95 -2.94
N LEU A 22 -18.36 3.81 -3.54
CA LEU A 22 -17.17 3.08 -3.15
C LEU A 22 -15.90 3.92 -3.29
N GLN A 23 -15.74 4.62 -4.43
CA GLN A 23 -14.60 5.49 -4.63
C GLN A 23 -14.54 6.62 -3.60
N VAL A 24 -15.67 7.24 -3.26
CA VAL A 24 -15.71 8.28 -2.22
C VAL A 24 -15.44 7.70 -0.82
N ASP A 25 -15.90 6.49 -0.55
CA ASP A 25 -15.61 5.79 0.71
C ASP A 25 -14.11 5.45 0.84
N ASP A 26 -13.44 5.06 -0.25
CA ASP A 26 -11.98 4.86 -0.27
C ASP A 26 -11.23 6.18 0.03
N GLU A 27 -11.66 7.30 -0.55
CA GLU A 27 -11.11 8.63 -0.26
C GLU A 27 -11.34 9.03 1.21
N LEU A 28 -12.53 8.77 1.76
CA LEU A 28 -12.84 9.01 3.17
C LEU A 28 -11.98 8.14 4.10
N ALA A 29 -11.77 6.87 3.75
CA ALA A 29 -10.90 5.96 4.51
C ALA A 29 -9.45 6.46 4.48
N ALA A 30 -8.93 6.87 3.32
CA ALA A 30 -7.60 7.45 3.20
C ALA A 30 -7.46 8.76 4.00
N VAL A 31 -8.48 9.63 3.99
CA VAL A 31 -8.50 10.83 4.84
C VAL A 31 -8.43 10.44 6.33
N ALA A 32 -9.19 9.45 6.77
CA ALA A 32 -9.12 8.96 8.15
C ALA A 32 -7.73 8.41 8.50
N VAL A 33 -7.10 7.64 7.61
CA VAL A 33 -5.72 7.17 7.75
C VAL A 33 -4.73 8.34 7.86
N SER A 34 -4.86 9.37 7.02
CA SER A 34 -4.01 10.57 7.06
C SER A 34 -4.11 11.31 8.40
N GLN A 35 -5.28 11.23 9.05
CA GLN A 35 -5.56 11.83 10.36
C GLN A 35 -5.18 10.92 11.53
N ARG A 36 -4.57 9.75 11.25
CA ARG A 36 -4.27 8.69 12.23
C ARG A 36 -5.53 8.15 12.95
N ASP A 37 -6.71 8.29 12.32
CA ASP A 37 -7.96 7.73 12.79
C ASP A 37 -8.18 6.33 12.20
N ALA A 38 -7.39 5.37 12.68
CA ALA A 38 -7.48 3.98 12.22
C ALA A 38 -8.88 3.39 12.46
N LYS A 39 -9.53 3.72 13.57
CA LYS A 39 -10.89 3.25 13.89
C LYS A 39 -11.90 3.78 12.88
N GLY A 40 -11.84 5.06 12.54
CA GLY A 40 -12.67 5.67 11.51
C GLY A 40 -12.45 5.05 10.14
N ALA A 41 -11.18 4.85 9.75
CA ALA A 41 -10.83 4.20 8.48
C ALA A 41 -11.40 2.78 8.39
N LEU A 42 -11.22 1.98 9.44
CA LEU A 42 -11.75 0.62 9.51
C LEU A 42 -13.27 0.58 9.50
N GLY A 43 -13.95 1.51 10.20
CA GLY A 43 -15.41 1.58 10.16
C GLY A 43 -15.97 1.89 8.77
N ILE A 44 -15.25 2.67 7.96
CA ILE A 44 -15.58 2.94 6.55
C ILE A 44 -15.33 1.69 5.71
N LEU A 45 -14.19 1.02 5.90
CA LEU A 45 -13.85 -0.21 5.18
C LEU A 45 -14.79 -1.37 5.50
N ASP A 46 -15.20 -1.56 6.74
CA ASP A 46 -16.20 -2.57 7.15
C ASP A 46 -17.55 -2.33 6.45
N ALA A 47 -17.87 -1.07 6.11
CA ALA A 47 -19.06 -0.73 5.32
C ALA A 47 -18.83 -0.99 3.82
N ILE A 48 -17.63 -0.71 3.32
CA ILE A 48 -17.20 -1.05 1.95
C ILE A 48 -17.23 -2.57 1.74
N GLU A 49 -16.66 -3.39 2.63
CA GLU A 49 -16.60 -4.86 2.50
C GLU A 49 -17.99 -5.50 2.39
N LYS A 50 -19.00 -4.88 3.02
CA LYS A 50 -20.41 -5.33 2.92
C LYS A 50 -21.06 -4.94 1.59
N THR A 51 -20.41 -4.08 0.82
CA THR A 51 -20.82 -3.67 -0.52
C THR A 51 -20.17 -4.60 -1.54
N ALA A 52 -20.97 -5.20 -2.41
CA ALA A 52 -20.47 -6.07 -3.46
C ALA A 52 -19.49 -5.30 -4.37
N GLY A 53 -18.29 -5.84 -4.58
CA GLY A 53 -17.27 -5.26 -5.46
C GLY A 53 -16.18 -4.44 -4.78
N ALA A 54 -16.13 -4.39 -3.45
CA ALA A 54 -14.98 -3.87 -2.71
C ALA A 54 -13.68 -4.59 -3.10
N ASP A 55 -12.59 -3.84 -3.32
CA ASP A 55 -11.27 -4.41 -3.55
C ASP A 55 -10.63 -4.82 -2.21
N PRO A 56 -10.43 -6.13 -1.94
CA PRO A 56 -9.84 -6.59 -0.68
C PRO A 56 -8.40 -6.09 -0.46
N SER A 57 -7.71 -5.65 -1.52
CA SER A 57 -6.36 -5.11 -1.41
C SER A 57 -6.34 -3.77 -0.65
N THR A 58 -7.35 -2.92 -0.82
CA THR A 58 -7.47 -1.63 -0.10
C THR A 58 -7.59 -1.85 1.41
N VAL A 59 -8.44 -2.79 1.82
CA VAL A 59 -8.63 -3.13 3.24
C VAL A 59 -7.32 -3.63 3.85
N ALA A 60 -6.61 -4.51 3.13
CA ALA A 60 -5.33 -5.03 3.58
C ALA A 60 -4.30 -3.93 3.86
N PHE A 61 -4.19 -2.93 2.99
CA PHE A 61 -3.24 -1.82 3.19
C PHE A 61 -3.57 -0.99 4.44
N VAL A 62 -4.85 -0.70 4.69
CA VAL A 62 -5.24 0.05 5.90
C VAL A 62 -4.98 -0.77 7.17
N LEU A 63 -5.23 -2.08 7.15
CA LEU A 63 -4.90 -2.95 8.27
C LEU A 63 -3.39 -3.00 8.53
N VAL A 64 -2.57 -3.12 7.48
CA VAL A 64 -1.11 -3.05 7.59
C VAL A 64 -0.67 -1.73 8.18
N ASP A 65 -1.22 -0.63 7.69
CA ASP A 65 -0.88 0.71 8.12
C ASP A 65 -1.24 0.97 9.59
N ALA A 66 -2.38 0.45 10.04
CA ALA A 66 -2.82 0.47 11.43
C ALA A 66 -2.02 -0.47 12.35
N GLY A 67 -1.02 -1.19 11.84
CA GLY A 67 -0.24 -2.17 12.59
C GLY A 67 -0.97 -3.50 12.85
N ARG A 68 -2.16 -3.69 12.28
CA ARG A 68 -2.98 -4.92 12.39
C ARG A 68 -2.54 -5.97 11.36
N HIS A 69 -1.25 -6.26 11.32
CA HIS A 69 -0.62 -7.07 10.27
C HIS A 69 -1.20 -8.48 10.14
N ARG A 70 -1.47 -9.16 11.25
CA ARG A 70 -2.06 -10.51 11.24
C ARG A 70 -3.46 -10.51 10.62
N GLU A 71 -4.25 -9.49 10.93
CA GLU A 71 -5.63 -9.36 10.45
C GLU A 71 -5.66 -9.02 8.96
N ALA A 72 -4.68 -8.26 8.48
CA ALA A 72 -4.52 -7.98 7.06
C ALA A 72 -4.38 -9.25 6.21
N LEU A 73 -3.87 -10.37 6.76
CA LEU A 73 -3.69 -11.60 6.01
C LEU A 73 -5.01 -12.20 5.48
N VAL A 74 -6.14 -11.92 6.13
CA VAL A 74 -7.46 -12.43 5.71
C VAL A 74 -7.90 -11.85 4.36
N PRO A 75 -8.07 -10.51 4.21
CA PRO A 75 -8.42 -9.93 2.91
C PRO A 75 -7.34 -10.17 1.84
N ILE A 76 -6.06 -10.25 2.22
CA ILE A 76 -4.98 -10.63 1.31
C ILE A 76 -5.19 -12.03 0.73
N ALA A 77 -5.56 -13.01 1.56
CA ALA A 77 -5.83 -14.37 1.10
C ALA A 77 -7.04 -14.40 0.16
N ALA A 78 -8.09 -13.63 0.45
CA ALA A 78 -9.27 -13.50 -0.42
C ALA A 78 -8.94 -12.87 -1.79
N ALA A 79 -8.08 -11.84 -1.81
CA ALA A 79 -7.61 -11.23 -3.05
C ALA A 79 -6.81 -12.22 -3.92
N LEU A 80 -5.91 -13.01 -3.31
CA LEU A 80 -5.18 -14.04 -4.04
C LEU A 80 -6.10 -15.14 -4.58
N ALA A 81 -7.04 -15.63 -3.77
CA ALA A 81 -8.01 -16.63 -4.22
C ALA A 81 -8.83 -16.12 -5.41
N THR A 82 -9.23 -14.85 -5.41
CA THR A 82 -9.90 -14.21 -6.54
C THR A 82 -9.01 -14.14 -7.78
N ALA A 83 -7.74 -13.78 -7.61
CA ALA A 83 -6.77 -13.72 -8.71
C ALA A 83 -6.45 -15.11 -9.31
N ASP A 84 -6.48 -16.16 -8.47
CA ASP A 84 -6.17 -17.55 -8.83
C ASP A 84 -7.41 -18.30 -9.36
N GLY A 85 -8.63 -17.85 -9.06
CA GLY A 85 -9.87 -18.58 -9.34
C GLY A 85 -10.33 -18.59 -10.81
N GLY A 86 -9.64 -17.88 -11.71
CA GLY A 86 -9.98 -17.87 -13.14
C GLY A 86 -11.27 -17.15 -13.52
N HIS A 87 -11.91 -16.43 -12.58
CA HIS A 87 -13.16 -15.70 -12.80
C HIS A 87 -12.97 -14.26 -13.29
N VAL A 88 -11.72 -13.80 -13.37
CA VAL A 88 -11.36 -12.45 -13.83
C VAL A 88 -10.43 -12.52 -15.05
N THR A 89 -10.34 -11.43 -15.81
CA THR A 89 -9.42 -11.36 -16.96
C THR A 89 -7.98 -11.56 -16.51
N SER A 90 -7.11 -12.08 -17.39
CA SER A 90 -5.72 -12.38 -17.03
C SER A 90 -4.95 -11.14 -16.57
N GLY A 91 -5.24 -9.97 -17.16
CA GLY A 91 -4.65 -8.68 -16.75
C GLY A 91 -5.07 -8.29 -15.34
N LEU A 92 -6.37 -8.40 -15.03
CA LEU A 92 -6.88 -8.12 -13.69
C LEU A 92 -6.33 -9.11 -12.65
N ALA A 93 -6.30 -10.40 -12.96
CA ALA A 93 -5.69 -11.43 -12.10
C ALA A 93 -4.24 -11.11 -11.76
N ARG A 94 -3.41 -10.76 -12.76
CA ARG A 94 -2.00 -10.39 -12.54
C ARG A 94 -1.87 -9.15 -11.65
N ASN A 95 -2.69 -8.13 -11.89
CA ASN A 95 -2.68 -6.91 -11.10
C ASN A 95 -3.08 -7.18 -9.63
N LEU A 96 -4.21 -7.88 -9.42
CA LEU A 96 -4.71 -8.22 -8.09
C LEU A 96 -3.72 -9.08 -7.30
N ARG A 97 -3.13 -10.10 -7.95
CA ARG A 97 -2.11 -10.95 -7.33
C ARG A 97 -0.90 -10.14 -6.88
N ARG A 98 -0.39 -9.25 -7.73
CA ARG A 98 0.75 -8.38 -7.41
C ARG A 98 0.44 -7.49 -6.21
N GLN A 99 -0.70 -6.81 -6.20
CA GLN A 99 -1.09 -5.93 -5.09
C GLN A 99 -1.27 -6.69 -3.79
N ALA A 100 -1.92 -7.86 -3.82
CA ALA A 100 -2.08 -8.71 -2.65
C ALA A 100 -0.73 -9.21 -2.11
N LEU A 101 0.22 -9.58 -2.97
CA LEU A 101 1.57 -9.97 -2.56
C LEU A 101 2.38 -8.80 -1.96
N VAL A 102 2.23 -7.58 -2.49
CA VAL A 102 2.84 -6.36 -1.91
C VAL A 102 2.28 -6.08 -0.51
N ALA A 103 0.96 -6.14 -0.34
CA ALA A 103 0.34 -6.00 0.97
C ALA A 103 0.77 -7.12 1.94
N ARG A 104 0.91 -8.35 1.44
CA ARG A 104 1.42 -9.50 2.21
C ARG A 104 2.84 -9.27 2.70
N ALA A 105 3.73 -8.80 1.82
CA ALA A 105 5.10 -8.48 2.17
C ALA A 105 5.16 -7.43 3.31
N ALA A 106 4.33 -6.40 3.23
CA ALA A 106 4.23 -5.39 4.28
C ALA A 106 3.74 -5.96 5.62
N ALA A 107 2.70 -6.81 5.59
CA ALA A 107 2.18 -7.48 6.78
C ALA A 107 3.19 -8.44 7.42
N GLU A 108 3.80 -9.32 6.63
CA GLU A 108 4.78 -10.31 7.09
C GLU A 108 6.04 -9.64 7.66
N SER A 109 6.50 -8.56 7.01
CA SER A 109 7.59 -7.74 7.53
C SER A 109 7.25 -7.08 8.87
N GLY A 110 6.03 -6.53 9.00
CA GLY A 110 5.55 -5.95 10.26
C GLY A 110 5.48 -6.97 11.41
N MET A 111 5.19 -8.23 11.11
CA MET A 111 5.23 -9.35 12.06
C MET A 111 6.64 -9.91 12.30
N ARG A 112 7.65 -9.43 11.55
CA ARG A 112 9.03 -9.96 11.53
C ARG A 112 9.11 -11.45 11.16
N ASP A 113 8.19 -11.94 10.33
CA ASP A 113 8.18 -13.33 9.88
C ASP A 113 9.10 -13.50 8.64
N VAL A 114 10.38 -13.78 8.91
CA VAL A 114 11.39 -13.96 7.84
C VAL A 114 11.05 -15.11 6.91
N ALA A 115 10.48 -16.20 7.42
CA ALA A 115 10.18 -17.39 6.63
C ALA A 115 9.03 -17.13 5.65
N ALA A 116 7.95 -16.50 6.13
CA ALA A 116 6.83 -16.09 5.28
C ALA A 116 7.28 -15.03 4.25
N MET A 117 7.98 -13.99 4.71
CA MET A 117 8.48 -12.92 3.84
C MET A 117 9.42 -13.43 2.74
N THR A 118 10.23 -14.46 3.03
CA THR A 118 11.08 -15.11 2.00
C THR A 118 10.23 -15.73 0.88
N LYS A 119 9.13 -16.42 1.23
CA LYS A 119 8.22 -17.01 0.24
C LYS A 119 7.50 -15.93 -0.57
N THR A 120 7.01 -14.89 0.10
CA THR A 120 6.33 -13.78 -0.58
C THR A 120 7.27 -13.02 -1.51
N SER A 121 8.52 -12.77 -1.11
CA SER A 121 9.53 -12.17 -1.98
C SER A 121 9.79 -13.04 -3.21
N ALA A 122 9.90 -14.37 -3.06
CA ALA A 122 10.09 -15.27 -4.19
C ALA A 122 8.90 -15.23 -5.17
N ALA A 123 7.65 -15.19 -4.68
CA ALA A 123 6.47 -15.05 -5.53
C ALA A 123 6.43 -13.72 -6.31
N LEU A 124 6.94 -12.64 -5.71
CA LEU A 124 7.08 -11.35 -6.39
C LEU A 124 8.18 -11.38 -7.46
N ASP A 125 9.30 -12.06 -7.18
CA ASP A 125 10.37 -12.32 -8.15
C ASP A 125 9.86 -13.10 -9.37
N GLU A 126 9.07 -14.17 -9.15
CA GLU A 126 8.43 -14.94 -10.22
C GLU A 126 7.49 -14.08 -11.06
N GLY A 127 6.69 -13.23 -10.42
CA GLY A 127 5.79 -12.30 -11.10
C GLY A 127 6.53 -11.30 -12.00
N ALA A 128 7.67 -10.80 -11.55
CA ALA A 128 8.52 -9.90 -12.34
C ALA A 128 9.21 -10.63 -13.51
N ALA A 129 9.68 -11.87 -13.28
CA ALA A 129 10.26 -12.68 -14.35
C ALA A 129 9.25 -13.00 -15.46
N ALA A 130 7.99 -13.21 -15.11
CA ALA A 130 6.90 -13.44 -16.06
C ALA A 130 6.46 -12.17 -16.83
N SER A 131 6.95 -10.99 -16.46
CA SER A 131 6.60 -9.71 -17.07
C SER A 131 7.77 -8.72 -16.99
N PRO A 132 8.90 -9.00 -17.69
CA PRO A 132 10.13 -8.24 -17.56
C PRO A 132 9.96 -6.76 -17.94
N ASP A 133 9.11 -6.49 -18.94
CA ASP A 133 8.88 -5.14 -19.46
C ASP A 133 7.83 -4.34 -18.67
N ALA A 134 7.25 -4.91 -17.61
CA ALA A 134 6.23 -4.26 -16.81
C ALA A 134 6.85 -3.53 -15.59
N PRO A 135 6.93 -2.18 -15.58
CA PRO A 135 7.63 -1.44 -14.52
C PRO A 135 7.06 -1.69 -13.12
N LEU A 136 5.73 -1.85 -13.01
CA LEU A 136 5.08 -2.17 -11.74
C LEU A 136 5.40 -3.59 -11.25
N ALA A 137 5.66 -4.55 -12.14
CA ALA A 137 6.09 -5.88 -11.73
C ALA A 137 7.52 -5.85 -11.19
N GLN A 138 8.42 -5.13 -11.87
CA GLN A 138 9.79 -4.91 -11.39
C GLN A 138 9.81 -4.17 -10.05
N SER A 139 8.97 -3.14 -9.89
CA SER A 139 8.87 -2.39 -8.63
C SER A 139 8.36 -3.27 -7.50
N ALA A 140 7.36 -4.13 -7.75
CA ALA A 140 6.85 -5.06 -6.75
C ALA A 140 7.89 -6.13 -6.33
N MET A 141 8.72 -6.61 -7.26
CA MET A 141 9.88 -7.46 -6.95
C MET A 141 10.86 -6.74 -6.01
N HIS A 142 11.26 -5.53 -6.37
CA HIS A 142 12.15 -4.72 -5.54
C HIS A 142 11.54 -4.40 -4.17
N TYR A 143 10.24 -4.12 -4.12
CA TYR A 143 9.50 -3.97 -2.87
C TYR A 143 9.61 -5.21 -1.98
N GLY A 144 9.33 -6.40 -2.54
CA GLY A 144 9.40 -7.67 -1.81
C GLY A 144 10.80 -7.92 -1.23
N ARG A 145 11.85 -7.73 -2.03
CA ARG A 145 13.25 -7.87 -1.59
C ARG A 145 13.64 -6.83 -0.54
N GLY A 146 13.19 -5.59 -0.71
CA GLY A 146 13.40 -4.51 0.24
C GLY A 146 12.76 -4.83 1.60
N MET A 147 11.49 -5.26 1.60
CA MET A 147 10.78 -5.66 2.82
C MET A 147 11.42 -6.89 3.48
N LEU A 148 11.93 -7.86 2.71
CA LEU A 148 12.68 -8.99 3.27
C LEU A 148 13.97 -8.53 3.98
N ALA A 149 14.70 -7.59 3.39
CA ALA A 149 15.88 -7.00 4.01
C ALA A 149 15.52 -6.22 5.29
N VAL A 150 14.44 -5.42 5.28
CA VAL A 150 13.89 -4.77 6.49
C VAL A 150 13.61 -5.80 7.58
N THR A 151 12.96 -6.91 7.22
CA THR A 151 12.59 -8.00 8.14
C THR A 151 13.81 -8.65 8.78
N LYS A 152 14.92 -8.73 8.04
CA LYS A 152 16.22 -9.24 8.51
C LYS A 152 17.06 -8.20 9.27
N GLY A 153 16.59 -6.95 9.35
CA GLY A 153 17.32 -5.85 9.99
C GLY A 153 18.42 -5.23 9.12
N ASP A 154 18.46 -5.54 7.82
CA ASP A 154 19.43 -4.97 6.87
C ASP A 154 18.84 -3.74 6.17
N ALA A 155 18.91 -2.60 6.85
CA ALA A 155 18.38 -1.34 6.33
C ALA A 155 19.10 -0.86 5.06
N ALA A 156 20.40 -1.16 4.92
CA ALA A 156 21.19 -0.75 3.76
C ALA A 156 20.76 -1.52 2.50
N ALA A 157 20.65 -2.85 2.59
CA ALA A 157 20.15 -3.66 1.48
C ALA A 157 18.69 -3.33 1.14
N ALA A 158 17.86 -3.08 2.16
CA ALA A 158 16.47 -2.67 1.96
C ALA A 158 16.37 -1.40 1.11
N ARG A 159 17.14 -0.37 1.47
CA ARG A 159 17.21 0.87 0.69
C ARG A 159 17.65 0.65 -0.75
N ALA A 160 18.71 -0.13 -0.96
CA ALA A 160 19.20 -0.40 -2.31
C ALA A 160 18.13 -1.03 -3.22
N HIS A 161 17.19 -1.80 -2.65
CA HIS A 161 16.04 -2.30 -3.38
C HIS A 161 14.95 -1.24 -3.58
N PHE A 162 14.58 -0.47 -2.55
CA PHE A 162 13.57 0.59 -2.69
C PHE A 162 13.99 1.70 -3.69
N ASP A 163 15.29 1.97 -3.80
CA ASP A 163 15.84 2.91 -4.78
C ASP A 163 15.63 2.43 -6.23
N GLN A 164 15.53 1.12 -6.46
CA GLN A 164 15.31 0.52 -7.79
C GLN A 164 13.82 0.48 -8.22
N CYS A 165 12.89 0.77 -7.33
CA CYS A 165 11.47 0.88 -7.71
C CYS A 165 11.24 2.04 -8.68
N SER A 166 10.19 1.91 -9.51
CA SER A 166 9.67 2.99 -10.35
C SER A 166 9.37 4.23 -9.50
N ASN A 167 9.54 5.41 -10.10
CA ASN A 167 9.14 6.67 -9.48
C ASN A 167 7.61 6.81 -9.33
N GLU A 168 6.84 5.99 -10.04
CA GLU A 168 5.38 5.90 -9.92
C GLU A 168 4.94 4.93 -8.81
N ASP A 169 5.84 4.09 -8.29
CA ASP A 169 5.54 3.21 -7.16
C ASP A 169 5.78 3.94 -5.85
N GLU A 170 4.85 4.83 -5.51
CA GLU A 170 4.95 5.69 -4.33
C GLU A 170 5.04 4.88 -3.03
N LEU A 171 4.37 3.73 -2.97
CA LEU A 171 4.42 2.85 -1.80
C LEU A 171 5.84 2.32 -1.58
N CYS A 172 6.50 1.88 -2.63
CA CYS A 172 7.87 1.43 -2.54
C CYS A 172 8.81 2.57 -2.13
N LYS A 173 8.67 3.75 -2.75
CA LYS A 173 9.49 4.93 -2.40
C LYS A 173 9.27 5.38 -0.95
N TRP A 174 8.03 5.34 -0.47
CA TRP A 174 7.68 5.64 0.91
C TRP A 174 8.35 4.67 1.89
N GLN A 175 8.40 3.37 1.59
CA GLN A 175 9.12 2.41 2.45
C GLN A 175 10.62 2.68 2.51
N GLY A 176 11.21 3.24 1.44
CA GLY A 176 12.58 3.76 1.46
C GLY A 176 12.79 4.84 2.52
N VAL A 177 11.87 5.81 2.61
CA VAL A 177 11.89 6.87 3.64
C VAL A 177 11.76 6.25 5.04
N VAL A 178 10.73 5.43 5.26
CA VAL A 178 10.46 4.80 6.56
C VAL A 178 11.65 3.96 7.04
N THR A 179 12.27 3.22 6.14
CA THR A 179 13.44 2.38 6.45
C THR A 179 14.64 3.22 6.85
N ALA A 180 14.93 4.29 6.11
CA ALA A 180 16.02 5.21 6.43
C ALA A 180 15.80 5.90 7.79
N GLU A 181 14.58 6.38 8.07
CA GLU A 181 14.23 6.99 9.36
C GLU A 181 14.40 6.01 10.53
N LYS A 182 13.89 4.78 10.40
CA LYS A 182 14.03 3.75 11.43
C LYS A 182 15.48 3.32 11.66
N ALA A 183 16.33 3.42 10.65
CA ALA A 183 17.76 3.14 10.75
C ALA A 183 18.58 4.32 11.31
N GLY A 184 17.96 5.48 11.55
CA GLY A 184 18.65 6.70 11.97
C GLY A 184 19.43 7.40 10.86
N ASP A 185 19.25 7.00 9.60
CA ASP A 185 19.89 7.63 8.43
C ASP A 185 19.12 8.89 8.02
N THR A 186 19.35 9.97 8.76
CA THR A 186 18.63 11.25 8.58
C THR A 186 18.88 11.88 7.20
N ALA A 187 20.12 11.84 6.71
CA ALA A 187 20.49 12.39 5.41
C ALA A 187 19.82 11.60 4.28
N GLY A 188 19.90 10.27 4.34
CA GLY A 188 19.30 9.44 3.34
C GLY A 188 17.76 9.44 3.39
N ALA A 189 17.14 9.62 4.56
CA ALA A 189 15.70 9.82 4.68
C ALA A 189 15.26 11.15 4.04
N ALA A 190 16.06 12.21 4.21
CA ALA A 190 15.80 13.50 3.57
C ALA A 190 15.86 13.42 2.04
N ILE A 191 16.84 12.71 1.49
CA ILE A 191 16.96 12.48 0.03
C ILE A 191 15.75 11.70 -0.50
N ALA A 192 15.39 10.58 0.14
CA ALA A 192 14.25 9.77 -0.27
C ALA A 192 12.92 10.56 -0.18
N ARG A 193 12.76 11.38 0.86
CA ARG A 193 11.61 12.27 1.03
C ARG A 193 11.52 13.32 -0.08
N ASP A 194 12.63 13.98 -0.40
CA ASP A 194 12.68 14.97 -1.48
C ASP A 194 12.31 14.36 -2.83
N GLN A 195 12.82 13.16 -3.14
CA GLN A 195 12.47 12.43 -4.35
C GLN A 195 10.98 12.09 -4.42
N LEU A 196 10.41 11.56 -3.33
CA LEU A 196 9.00 11.20 -3.27
C LEU A 196 8.07 12.42 -3.39
N LEU A 197 8.43 13.55 -2.78
CA LEU A 197 7.61 14.77 -2.82
C LEU A 197 7.62 15.51 -4.17
N LYS A 198 8.58 15.19 -5.05
CA LYS A 198 8.63 15.70 -6.43
C LYS A 198 7.62 15.02 -7.36
N HIS A 199 7.14 13.83 -7.00
CA HIS A 199 6.02 13.22 -7.69
C HIS A 199 4.72 13.91 -7.27
N TYR A 200 3.85 14.21 -8.24
CA TYR A 200 2.55 14.83 -8.00
C TYR A 200 1.45 13.82 -8.29
N GLY A 201 1.25 12.89 -7.36
CA GLY A 201 0.13 11.95 -7.37
C GLY A 201 -1.17 12.66 -6.95
N ARG A 202 -2.31 12.15 -7.42
CA ARG A 202 -3.65 12.61 -7.00
C ARG A 202 -4.47 11.49 -6.37
N ASP A 203 -3.92 10.29 -6.31
CA ASP A 203 -4.59 9.17 -5.68
C ASP A 203 -4.59 9.31 -4.14
N PRO A 204 -5.50 8.60 -3.45
CA PRO A 204 -5.63 8.71 -2.00
C PRO A 204 -4.36 8.32 -1.24
N LEU A 205 -3.57 7.39 -1.78
CA LEU A 205 -2.34 6.93 -1.16
C LEU A 205 -1.26 8.02 -1.18
N HIS A 206 -1.14 8.76 -2.28
CA HIS A 206 -0.29 9.94 -2.36
C HIS A 206 -0.62 10.96 -1.27
N LEU A 207 -1.90 11.25 -1.06
CA LEU A 207 -2.35 12.20 -0.04
C LEU A 207 -1.97 11.72 1.38
N VAL A 208 -2.15 10.43 1.66
CA VAL A 208 -1.72 9.82 2.93
C VAL A 208 -0.21 9.98 3.11
N MET A 209 0.61 9.67 2.10
CA MET A 209 2.07 9.79 2.18
C MET A 209 2.51 11.23 2.38
N ARG A 210 2.00 12.17 1.60
CA ARG A 210 2.31 13.60 1.76
C ARG A 210 1.96 14.08 3.17
N SER A 211 0.82 13.66 3.72
CA SER A 211 0.41 14.07 5.08
C SER A 211 1.40 13.63 6.16
N ARG A 212 2.15 12.56 5.92
CA ARG A 212 3.16 12.01 6.84
C ARG A 212 4.55 12.59 6.63
N LEU A 213 4.86 12.99 5.39
CA LEU A 213 6.15 13.58 5.02
C LEU A 213 6.20 15.09 5.24
N ALA A 214 5.04 15.77 5.19
CA ALA A 214 4.98 17.19 5.45
C ALA A 214 5.45 17.47 6.89
N PRO A 215 6.29 18.51 7.11
CA PRO A 215 6.58 18.98 8.46
C PRO A 215 5.27 19.22 9.20
N ALA A 216 5.17 18.80 10.46
CA ALA A 216 4.02 19.15 11.29
C ALA A 216 3.80 20.67 11.19
N ALA A 217 2.60 21.08 10.81
CA ALA A 217 2.24 22.50 10.79
C ALA A 217 2.55 23.06 12.18
N ARG A 218 3.52 23.97 12.25
CA ARG A 218 3.89 24.69 13.48
C ARG A 218 2.80 25.68 13.84
#